data_AF-A0A1H3XT40-F1
#
_entry.id   AF-A0A1H3XT40-F1
#
_cell.length_a   1.000
_cell.length_b   1.000
_cell.length_c   1.000
_cell.angle_alpha   90.00
_cell.angle_beta   90.00
_cell.angle_gamma   90.00
#
_symmetry.space_group_name_H-M   'P 1'
#
loop_
_entity.id
_entity.type
_entity.pdbx_description
1 polymer ?
#
loop_
_entity_poly.entity_id
_entity_poly.type
_entity_poly.pdbx_seq_one_letter_code
_entity_poly.pdbx_strand_id
1 'polypeptide(L)'
;MPKKNRYNKKNIRQGLLLFQNAAEKLGMSPEQRKEAAKKLKDQRESLQTKTEELVDKFGDLAENALGKRIENSSLEAPILEPGAVSEPKTWCRVPVPEGISGDGSEYHIYVKRGTTDNLCIFFSGGGVAWNEYTAARPVTGGKTLTWKPNYYWNNLRPFTQIMNINVGITETNTARNPFDDWNFIVITYATGDFHAGTGDFNYTAEDGTKQVLHFHGRTNFIASLDLVSPLFPKPAKLLIAGDSAGAFAVPQATPCILERYYPDCRNITLLSDSAMLEYRNWRHTAKDIWKSPEKLWRAIHTTNIALDWYEELFKEYGTERFKCLYATSTHDYLLSAFYNDVTNKTYHTDAEVQEAYYEQTKEMVQRLKELNPDFHFFINSWKNVLYTKGGTIHTVVRQPYFWLKNEGVSMAAWLHDAVHGNLYNVGTDLLEQ
;
A
#
# COMPACT_ATOMS: atom_id res chain seq x y z
N MET A 1 25.35 -0.90 9.88
CA MET A 1 25.88 -0.41 8.58
C MET A 1 27.04 -1.28 8.13
N PRO A 2 27.14 -1.62 6.83
CA PRO A 2 28.49 -1.60 6.26
C PRO A 2 28.60 -0.87 4.91
N LYS A 3 29.50 0.11 4.95
CA LYS A 3 30.53 0.43 3.93
C LYS A 3 30.26 1.40 2.76
N LYS A 4 29.05 1.87 2.46
CA LYS A 4 28.91 2.97 1.44
C LYS A 4 28.93 4.40 2.01
N ASN A 5 28.53 4.62 3.27
CA ASN A 5 28.50 5.98 3.86
C ASN A 5 29.76 6.41 4.64
N ARG A 6 30.73 5.51 4.86
CA ARG A 6 32.03 5.90 5.47
C ARG A 6 33.00 6.52 4.47
N TYR A 7 32.91 6.18 3.17
CA TYR A 7 33.80 6.73 2.15
C TYR A 7 33.52 8.22 1.89
N ASN A 8 32.24 8.63 1.93
CA ASN A 8 31.85 10.01 1.67
C ASN A 8 32.17 10.94 2.86
N LYS A 9 31.86 10.54 4.11
CA LYS A 9 32.21 11.35 5.31
C LYS A 9 33.72 11.54 5.52
N LYS A 10 34.55 10.54 5.17
CA LYS A 10 36.02 10.65 5.29
C LYS A 10 36.61 11.59 4.23
N ASN A 11 36.12 11.52 2.99
CA ASN A 11 36.51 12.44 1.91
C ASN A 11 35.99 13.88 2.13
N ILE A 12 34.84 14.05 2.79
CA ILE A 12 34.30 15.37 3.17
C ILE A 12 35.18 16.04 4.23
N ARG A 13 35.55 15.31 5.29
CA ARG A 13 36.48 15.84 6.31
C ARG A 13 37.85 16.16 5.70
N GLN A 14 38.36 15.29 4.83
CA GLN A 14 39.66 15.47 4.19
C GLN A 14 39.66 16.63 3.18
N GLY A 15 38.58 16.82 2.42
CA GLY A 15 38.41 17.94 1.48
C GLY A 15 38.21 19.29 2.18
N LEU A 16 37.45 19.35 3.28
CA LEU A 16 37.34 20.56 4.10
C LEU A 16 38.67 20.92 4.76
N LEU A 17 39.42 19.92 5.24
CA LEU A 17 40.73 20.13 5.86
C LEU A 17 41.76 20.62 4.83
N LEU A 18 41.75 20.08 3.60
CA LEU A 18 42.59 20.55 2.50
C LEU A 18 42.25 21.98 2.08
N PHE A 19 40.96 22.34 2.01
CA PHE A 19 40.52 23.69 1.72
C PHE A 19 40.90 24.69 2.83
N GLN A 20 40.72 24.30 4.11
CA GLN A 20 41.12 25.12 5.26
C GLN A 20 42.63 25.38 5.27
N ASN A 21 43.44 24.34 5.02
CA ASN A 21 44.90 24.45 4.95
C ASN A 21 45.39 25.29 3.76
N ALA A 22 44.70 25.21 2.61
CA ALA A 22 45.03 26.03 1.44
C ALA A 22 44.63 27.51 1.64
N ALA A 23 43.47 27.76 2.25
CA ALA A 23 42.99 29.10 2.56
C ALA A 23 43.84 29.81 3.62
N GLU A 24 44.44 29.05 4.55
CA GLU A 24 45.46 29.55 5.50
C GLU A 24 46.73 30.01 4.81
N LYS A 25 47.25 29.19 3.90
CA LYS A 25 48.46 29.53 3.13
C LYS A 25 48.28 30.72 2.19
N LEU A 26 47.04 31.04 1.82
CA LEU A 26 46.69 32.18 0.97
C LEU A 26 46.34 33.45 1.76
N GLY A 27 46.48 33.46 3.10
CA GLY A 27 46.28 34.64 3.92
C GLY A 27 44.81 35.08 4.08
N MET A 28 43.84 34.23 3.78
CA MET A 28 42.43 34.57 3.90
C MET A 28 42.04 34.80 5.37
N SER A 29 41.28 35.88 5.64
CA SER A 29 40.76 36.15 6.98
C SER A 29 39.74 35.09 7.41
N PRO A 30 39.50 34.89 8.73
CA PRO A 30 38.53 33.92 9.23
C PRO A 30 37.12 34.11 8.65
N GLU A 31 36.70 35.35 8.39
CA GLU A 31 35.40 35.68 7.81
C GLU A 31 35.32 35.29 6.32
N GLN A 32 36.38 35.57 5.54
CA GLN A 32 36.47 35.19 4.13
C GLN A 32 36.44 33.67 3.95
N ARG A 33 37.05 32.91 4.87
CA ARG A 33 37.01 31.43 4.87
C ARG A 33 35.62 30.89 5.13
N LYS A 34 34.90 31.50 6.08
CA LYS A 34 33.52 31.10 6.43
C LYS A 34 32.56 31.34 5.27
N GLU A 35 32.70 32.46 4.58
CA GLU A 35 31.86 32.77 3.41
C GLU A 35 32.17 31.89 2.20
N ALA A 36 33.46 31.63 1.92
CA ALA A 36 33.86 30.74 0.84
C ALA A 36 33.41 29.28 1.08
N ALA A 37 33.51 28.79 2.33
CA ALA A 37 33.00 27.47 2.69
C ALA A 37 31.48 27.36 2.56
N LYS A 38 30.75 28.44 2.88
CA LYS A 38 29.29 28.52 2.67
C LYS A 38 28.95 28.46 1.18
N LYS A 39 29.58 29.28 0.34
CA LYS A 39 29.38 29.27 -1.13
C LYS A 39 29.69 27.91 -1.76
N LEU A 40 30.74 27.22 -1.30
CA LEU A 40 31.11 25.88 -1.75
C LEU A 40 30.09 24.81 -1.34
N LYS A 41 29.49 24.95 -0.16
CA LYS A 41 28.42 24.07 0.32
C LYS A 41 27.15 24.30 -0.50
N ASP A 42 26.75 25.55 -0.68
CA ASP A 42 25.54 25.93 -1.43
C ASP A 42 25.64 25.51 -2.92
N GLN A 43 26.82 25.69 -3.55
CA GLN A 43 27.07 25.20 -4.92
C GLN A 43 27.02 23.67 -5.04
N ARG A 44 27.51 22.94 -4.03
CA ARG A 44 27.47 21.48 -4.02
C ARG A 44 26.05 20.96 -3.82
N GLU A 45 25.27 21.57 -2.92
CA GLU A 45 23.86 21.23 -2.73
C GLU A 45 23.08 21.49 -4.02
N SER A 46 23.30 22.65 -4.68
CA SER A 46 22.68 22.96 -5.97
C SER A 46 23.04 21.96 -7.09
N LEU A 47 24.31 21.55 -7.20
CA LEU A 47 24.74 20.54 -8.18
C LEU A 47 24.16 19.16 -7.89
N GLN A 48 24.01 18.82 -6.61
CA GLN A 48 23.40 17.57 -6.19
C GLN A 48 21.91 17.55 -6.53
N THR A 49 21.16 18.62 -6.22
CA THR A 49 19.74 18.76 -6.59
C THR A 49 19.53 18.66 -8.10
N LYS A 50 20.36 19.34 -8.91
CA LYS A 50 20.29 19.25 -10.38
C LYS A 50 20.58 17.84 -10.92
N THR A 51 21.54 17.15 -10.32
CA THR A 51 21.87 15.76 -10.70
C THR A 51 20.71 14.83 -10.34
N GLU A 52 20.06 15.05 -9.20
CA GLU A 52 18.90 14.29 -8.77
C GLU A 52 17.67 14.55 -9.64
N GLU A 53 17.38 15.80 -10.03
CA GLU A 53 16.32 16.14 -10.99
C GLU A 53 16.51 15.47 -12.36
N LEU A 54 17.76 15.39 -12.82
CA LEU A 54 18.12 14.68 -14.06
C LEU A 54 17.82 13.18 -13.92
N VAL A 55 18.25 12.55 -12.82
CA VAL A 55 17.98 11.13 -12.56
C VAL A 55 16.48 10.86 -12.44
N ASP A 56 15.72 11.76 -11.80
CA ASP A 56 14.26 11.63 -11.69
C ASP A 56 13.61 11.62 -13.08
N LYS A 57 13.97 12.60 -13.94
CA LYS A 57 13.49 12.67 -15.33
C LYS A 57 13.89 11.45 -16.15
N PHE A 58 15.10 10.93 -15.98
CA PHE A 58 15.55 9.71 -16.66
C PHE A 58 14.80 8.46 -16.18
N GLY A 59 14.48 8.38 -14.87
CA GLY A 59 13.65 7.31 -14.30
C GLY A 59 12.25 7.32 -14.89
N ASP A 60 11.60 8.49 -14.93
CA ASP A 60 10.27 8.65 -15.51
C ASP A 60 10.27 8.33 -17.03
N LEU A 61 11.32 8.70 -17.76
CA LEU A 61 11.51 8.31 -19.17
C LEU A 61 11.67 6.79 -19.35
N ALA A 62 12.43 6.12 -18.47
CA ALA A 62 12.62 4.67 -18.51
C ALA A 62 11.33 3.92 -18.16
N GLU A 63 10.56 4.40 -17.17
CA GLU A 63 9.23 3.88 -16.87
C GLU A 63 8.27 4.07 -18.03
N ASN A 64 8.24 5.25 -18.64
CA ASN A 64 7.42 5.50 -19.83
C ASN A 64 7.83 4.59 -21.00
N ALA A 65 9.12 4.27 -21.15
CA ALA A 65 9.60 3.34 -22.17
C ALA A 65 9.24 1.88 -21.87
N LEU A 66 9.26 1.46 -20.60
CA LEU A 66 8.77 0.15 -20.15
C LEU A 66 7.25 0.05 -20.28
N GLY A 67 6.51 1.09 -19.89
CA GLY A 67 5.07 1.23 -20.11
C GLY A 67 4.72 1.09 -21.57
N LYS A 68 5.39 1.85 -22.46
CA LYS A 68 5.24 1.71 -23.91
C LYS A 68 5.62 0.32 -24.43
N ARG A 69 6.59 -0.37 -23.83
CA ARG A 69 6.92 -1.77 -24.21
C ARG A 69 5.83 -2.76 -23.76
N ILE A 70 5.18 -2.52 -22.63
CA ILE A 70 4.05 -3.31 -22.14
C ILE A 70 2.82 -3.05 -23.02
N GLU A 71 2.48 -1.78 -23.26
CA GLU A 71 1.42 -1.34 -24.20
C GLU A 71 1.61 -1.98 -25.59
N ASN A 72 2.85 -2.00 -26.09
CA ASN A 72 3.19 -2.57 -27.41
C ASN A 72 3.35 -4.11 -27.43
N SER A 73 3.24 -4.82 -26.29
CA SER A 73 3.52 -6.27 -26.22
C SER A 73 2.29 -7.16 -26.01
N SER A 74 1.06 -6.66 -26.16
CA SER A 74 -0.17 -7.46 -26.08
C SER A 74 -0.40 -8.20 -24.75
N LEU A 75 0.20 -7.71 -23.65
CA LEU A 75 0.08 -8.28 -22.29
C LEU A 75 -0.95 -7.57 -21.41
N GLU A 76 -1.63 -6.54 -21.91
CA GLU A 76 -2.74 -5.92 -21.17
C GLU A 76 -3.95 -6.85 -21.08
N ALA A 77 -4.63 -6.85 -19.94
CA ALA A 77 -5.89 -7.54 -19.81
C ALA A 77 -6.91 -6.95 -20.80
N PRO A 78 -7.63 -7.77 -21.58
CA PRO A 78 -8.63 -7.28 -22.52
C PRO A 78 -9.70 -6.46 -21.79
N ILE A 79 -10.21 -5.43 -22.46
CA ILE A 79 -11.34 -4.65 -21.94
C ILE A 79 -12.60 -5.53 -21.95
N LEU A 80 -13.32 -5.57 -20.83
CA LEU A 80 -14.64 -6.18 -20.78
C LEU A 80 -15.68 -5.19 -21.29
N GLU A 81 -16.23 -5.46 -22.46
CA GLU A 81 -17.31 -4.64 -23.02
C GLU A 81 -18.59 -4.74 -22.17
N PRO A 82 -19.39 -3.67 -22.07
CA PRO A 82 -20.65 -3.70 -21.35
C PRO A 82 -21.59 -4.81 -21.84
N GLY A 83 -22.06 -5.65 -20.91
CA GLY A 83 -22.93 -6.80 -21.22
C GLY A 83 -22.21 -8.01 -21.82
N ALA A 84 -20.89 -7.93 -22.05
CA ALA A 84 -20.10 -9.09 -22.45
C ALA A 84 -19.83 -10.01 -21.25
N VAL A 85 -19.63 -11.28 -21.57
CA VAL A 85 -19.30 -12.33 -20.61
C VAL A 85 -17.91 -12.84 -20.97
N SER A 86 -16.95 -12.71 -20.05
CA SER A 86 -15.58 -13.18 -20.28
C SER A 86 -15.46 -14.70 -20.15
N GLU A 87 -14.46 -15.26 -20.82
CA GLU A 87 -14.05 -16.66 -20.62
C GLU A 87 -13.61 -16.89 -19.16
N PRO A 88 -13.91 -18.06 -18.57
CA PRO A 88 -13.42 -18.42 -17.24
C PRO A 88 -11.91 -18.26 -17.13
N LYS A 89 -11.45 -17.88 -15.94
CA LYS A 89 -10.05 -17.77 -15.55
C LYS A 89 -9.23 -16.77 -16.39
N THR A 90 -9.92 -15.88 -17.10
CA THR A 90 -9.31 -14.80 -17.87
C THR A 90 -9.56 -13.48 -17.15
N TRP A 91 -8.49 -12.72 -16.90
CA TRP A 91 -8.59 -11.37 -16.37
C TRP A 91 -9.07 -10.41 -17.45
N CYS A 92 -10.03 -9.56 -17.11
CA CYS A 92 -10.46 -8.45 -17.96
C CYS A 92 -10.31 -7.13 -17.20
N ARG A 93 -9.91 -6.09 -17.92
CA ARG A 93 -9.93 -4.71 -17.45
C ARG A 93 -11.34 -4.15 -17.62
N VAL A 94 -11.86 -3.48 -16.59
CA VAL A 94 -13.17 -2.82 -16.65
C VAL A 94 -12.96 -1.33 -16.39
N PRO A 95 -13.00 -0.48 -17.43
CA PRO A 95 -13.06 0.97 -17.25
C PRO A 95 -14.27 1.34 -16.38
N VAL A 96 -14.08 2.27 -15.45
CA VAL A 96 -15.17 2.77 -14.59
C VAL A 96 -15.36 4.24 -14.95
N PRO A 97 -16.34 4.60 -15.81
CA PRO A 97 -16.46 5.94 -16.36
C PRO A 97 -16.63 7.05 -15.30
N GLU A 98 -17.28 6.72 -14.18
CA GLU A 98 -17.48 7.66 -13.05
C GLU A 98 -16.27 7.71 -12.10
N GLY A 99 -15.33 6.78 -12.26
CA GLY A 99 -14.16 6.68 -11.40
C GLY A 99 -13.05 7.62 -11.84
N ILE A 100 -12.31 8.15 -10.87
CA ILE A 100 -11.21 9.08 -11.11
C ILE A 100 -10.00 8.73 -10.24
N SER A 101 -8.81 8.71 -10.85
CA SER A 101 -7.55 8.55 -10.14
C SER A 101 -7.17 9.84 -9.40
N GLY A 102 -6.24 9.75 -8.45
CA GLY A 102 -5.82 10.88 -7.61
C GLY A 102 -5.30 12.08 -8.38
N ASP A 103 -4.69 11.88 -9.55
CA ASP A 103 -4.23 12.96 -10.45
C ASP A 103 -5.26 13.42 -11.49
N GLY A 104 -6.49 12.88 -11.43
CA GLY A 104 -7.58 13.22 -12.34
C GLY A 104 -7.65 12.33 -13.58
N SER A 105 -6.72 11.37 -13.76
CA SER A 105 -6.76 10.42 -14.87
C SER A 105 -7.87 9.37 -14.71
N GLU A 106 -8.15 8.65 -15.80
CA GLU A 106 -9.14 7.58 -15.85
C GLU A 106 -8.87 6.49 -14.81
N TYR A 107 -9.94 5.79 -14.41
CA TYR A 107 -9.88 4.72 -13.43
C TYR A 107 -10.49 3.43 -13.99
N HIS A 108 -9.93 2.29 -13.60
CA HIS A 108 -10.40 0.97 -14.02
C HIS A 108 -10.12 -0.08 -12.95
N ILE A 109 -10.92 -1.15 -12.95
CA ILE A 109 -10.73 -2.32 -12.10
C ILE A 109 -10.38 -3.55 -12.95
N TYR A 110 -10.13 -4.69 -12.29
CA TYR A 110 -10.01 -5.98 -12.97
C TYR A 110 -11.04 -6.97 -12.45
N VAL A 111 -11.60 -7.77 -13.34
CA VAL A 111 -12.50 -8.86 -13.00
C VAL A 111 -12.01 -10.17 -13.61
N LYS A 112 -12.30 -11.28 -12.92
CA LYS A 112 -12.07 -12.63 -13.44
C LYS A 112 -13.28 -13.49 -13.12
N ARG A 113 -13.85 -14.13 -14.13
CA ARG A 113 -14.89 -15.16 -13.92
C ARG A 113 -14.23 -16.47 -13.47
N GLY A 114 -14.74 -17.05 -12.39
CA GLY A 114 -14.35 -18.37 -11.92
C GLY A 114 -15.13 -19.49 -12.60
N THR A 115 -15.00 -20.69 -12.04
CA THR A 115 -15.84 -21.86 -12.36
C THR A 115 -16.72 -22.29 -11.18
N THR A 116 -16.67 -21.55 -10.07
CA THR A 116 -17.53 -21.73 -8.89
C THR A 116 -18.31 -20.44 -8.61
N ASP A 117 -19.31 -20.52 -7.72
CA ASP A 117 -20.04 -19.36 -7.21
C ASP A 117 -19.31 -18.65 -6.06
N ASN A 118 -18.04 -18.95 -5.79
CA ASN A 118 -17.29 -18.23 -4.76
C ASN A 118 -16.78 -16.89 -5.33
N LEU A 119 -16.74 -15.84 -4.50
CA LEU A 119 -16.32 -14.50 -4.90
C LEU A 119 -15.24 -13.96 -3.96
N CYS A 120 -14.17 -13.42 -4.54
CA CYS A 120 -13.20 -12.59 -3.85
C CYS A 120 -13.36 -11.13 -4.31
N ILE A 121 -13.62 -10.23 -3.37
CA ILE A 121 -13.51 -8.77 -3.58
C ILE A 121 -12.19 -8.36 -2.95
N PHE A 122 -11.24 -7.98 -3.79
CA PHE A 122 -9.87 -7.68 -3.37
C PHE A 122 -9.59 -6.18 -3.51
N PHE A 123 -9.23 -5.53 -2.42
CA PHE A 123 -8.82 -4.12 -2.40
C PHE A 123 -7.31 -4.01 -2.56
N SER A 124 -6.88 -3.31 -3.61
CA SER A 124 -5.48 -3.08 -3.87
C SER A 124 -4.87 -2.08 -2.90
N GLY A 125 -3.63 -2.38 -2.49
CA GLY A 125 -2.73 -1.47 -1.82
C GLY A 125 -2.04 -0.46 -2.72
N GLY A 126 -1.34 0.50 -2.10
CA GLY A 126 -0.56 1.49 -2.84
C GLY A 126 -0.22 2.76 -2.07
N GLY A 127 0.05 2.66 -0.76
CA GLY A 127 0.43 3.79 0.08
C GLY A 127 -0.74 4.69 0.53
N VAL A 128 -0.43 5.86 1.08
CA VAL A 128 -1.42 6.78 1.66
C VAL A 128 -0.89 8.22 1.71
N ALA A 129 -1.76 9.21 1.50
CA ALA A 129 -1.48 10.61 1.76
C ALA A 129 -2.41 11.14 2.86
N TRP A 130 -1.85 11.73 3.92
CA TRP A 130 -2.60 12.13 5.11
C TRP A 130 -2.50 13.61 5.45
N ASN A 131 -1.78 14.39 4.65
CA ASN A 131 -1.59 15.84 4.75
C ASN A 131 -1.07 16.44 3.44
N GLU A 132 -0.96 17.77 3.35
CA GLU A 132 -0.42 18.47 2.18
C GLU A 132 1.00 18.01 1.79
N TYR A 133 1.87 17.75 2.77
CA TYR A 133 3.24 17.31 2.51
C TYR A 133 3.31 15.96 1.78
N THR A 134 2.47 15.00 2.20
CA THR A 134 2.39 13.67 1.58
C THR A 134 1.60 13.70 0.27
N ALA A 135 0.53 14.51 0.18
CA ALA A 135 -0.21 14.74 -1.06
C ALA A 135 0.69 15.24 -2.19
N ALA A 136 1.62 16.15 -1.87
CA ALA A 136 2.61 16.68 -2.82
C ALA A 136 3.67 15.67 -3.29
N ARG A 137 3.69 14.44 -2.74
CA ARG A 137 4.75 13.44 -2.97
C ARG A 137 4.18 12.07 -3.38
N PRO A 138 3.43 11.99 -4.49
CA PRO A 138 3.03 10.71 -5.06
C PRO A 138 4.24 9.91 -5.57
N VAL A 139 4.05 8.61 -5.75
CA VAL A 139 5.03 7.71 -6.32
C VAL A 139 5.34 8.11 -7.77
N THR A 140 6.63 8.21 -8.08
CA THR A 140 7.16 8.36 -9.45
C THR A 140 8.35 7.43 -9.63
N GLY A 141 8.67 7.07 -10.87
CA GLY A 141 9.81 6.18 -11.16
C GLY A 141 11.13 6.77 -10.73
N GLY A 142 11.33 8.05 -11.02
CA GLY A 142 12.49 8.81 -10.56
C GLY A 142 12.72 8.66 -9.06
N LYS A 143 11.72 9.06 -8.27
CA LYS A 143 11.80 9.01 -6.80
C LYS A 143 11.97 7.60 -6.27
N THR A 144 11.38 6.59 -6.93
CA THR A 144 11.51 5.17 -6.55
C THR A 144 12.94 4.71 -6.69
N LEU A 145 13.62 5.10 -7.78
CA LEU A 145 15.03 4.79 -8.01
C LEU A 145 15.97 5.55 -7.07
N THR A 146 15.63 6.79 -6.72
CA THR A 146 16.47 7.63 -5.84
C THR A 146 16.11 7.53 -4.35
N TRP A 147 15.15 6.68 -3.98
CA TRP A 147 14.65 6.55 -2.60
C TRP A 147 14.19 7.88 -1.98
N LYS A 148 13.62 8.77 -2.80
CA LYS A 148 12.95 9.97 -2.32
C LYS A 148 11.58 9.60 -1.74
N PRO A 149 10.96 10.48 -0.93
CA PRO A 149 9.65 10.19 -0.37
C PRO A 149 8.60 9.96 -1.47
N ASN A 150 7.91 8.82 -1.35
CA ASN A 150 6.91 8.32 -2.29
C ASN A 150 5.76 7.70 -1.50
N TYR A 151 4.70 8.47 -1.27
CA TYR A 151 3.72 8.09 -0.27
C TYR A 151 2.56 7.27 -0.82
N TYR A 152 2.17 7.47 -2.08
CA TYR A 152 1.00 6.79 -2.65
C TYR A 152 1.02 6.80 -4.18
N TRP A 153 0.36 5.83 -4.81
CA TRP A 153 0.07 5.87 -6.24
C TRP A 153 -1.14 6.78 -6.50
N ASN A 154 -1.02 7.67 -7.48
CA ASN A 154 -2.07 8.64 -7.84
C ASN A 154 -2.68 8.40 -9.23
N ASN A 155 -2.27 7.34 -9.93
CA ASN A 155 -2.80 6.92 -11.24
C ASN A 155 -2.66 5.42 -11.46
N LEU A 156 -3.41 4.91 -12.44
CA LEU A 156 -3.31 3.54 -12.93
C LEU A 156 -2.53 3.51 -14.25
N ARG A 157 -1.25 3.14 -14.18
CA ARG A 157 -0.40 2.96 -15.37
C ARG A 157 -0.49 1.52 -15.88
N PRO A 158 -0.18 1.22 -17.15
CA PRO A 158 -0.09 -0.17 -17.63
C PRO A 158 0.79 -1.07 -16.76
N PHE A 159 1.89 -0.54 -16.22
CA PHE A 159 2.75 -1.28 -15.29
C PHE A 159 2.04 -1.67 -13.97
N THR A 160 1.06 -0.90 -13.50
CA THR A 160 0.32 -1.26 -12.27
C THR A 160 -0.51 -2.52 -12.45
N GLN A 161 -0.82 -2.94 -13.68
CA GLN A 161 -1.47 -4.24 -13.94
C GLN A 161 -0.69 -5.40 -13.32
N ILE A 162 0.64 -5.40 -13.43
CA ILE A 162 1.52 -6.46 -12.92
C ILE A 162 1.45 -6.55 -11.39
N MET A 163 1.12 -5.44 -10.72
CA MET A 163 0.92 -5.41 -9.27
C MET A 163 -0.49 -5.84 -8.85
N ASN A 164 -1.45 -5.89 -9.77
CA ASN A 164 -2.86 -6.16 -9.47
C ASN A 164 -3.29 -7.60 -9.81
N ILE A 165 -2.84 -8.14 -10.94
CA ILE A 165 -3.30 -9.44 -11.47
C ILE A 165 -2.12 -10.35 -11.81
N ASN A 166 -2.39 -11.65 -11.91
CA ASN A 166 -1.40 -12.70 -12.25
C ASN A 166 -0.27 -12.88 -11.22
N VAL A 167 -0.51 -12.60 -9.93
CA VAL A 167 0.48 -12.79 -8.86
C VAL A 167 -0.19 -13.15 -7.53
N GLY A 168 0.41 -14.08 -6.78
CA GLY A 168 -0.16 -14.55 -5.50
C GLY A 168 -1.60 -15.04 -5.69
N ILE A 169 -2.53 -14.59 -4.86
CA ILE A 169 -3.95 -15.00 -4.92
C ILE A 169 -4.62 -14.72 -6.28
N THR A 170 -4.08 -13.81 -7.10
CA THR A 170 -4.62 -13.46 -8.43
C THR A 170 -3.95 -14.22 -9.58
N GLU A 171 -2.99 -15.12 -9.30
CA GLU A 171 -2.34 -15.97 -10.31
C GLU A 171 -3.35 -16.97 -10.91
N THR A 172 -3.45 -17.04 -12.24
CA THR A 172 -4.41 -17.93 -12.92
C THR A 172 -3.75 -19.14 -13.55
N ASN A 173 -4.55 -20.17 -13.85
CA ASN A 173 -4.13 -21.36 -14.62
C ASN A 173 -2.98 -22.13 -13.96
N THR A 174 -2.99 -22.18 -12.62
CA THR A 174 -1.98 -22.87 -11.82
C THR A 174 -2.64 -23.67 -10.71
N ALA A 175 -2.27 -24.94 -10.56
CA ALA A 175 -2.73 -25.78 -9.45
C ALA A 175 -2.21 -25.29 -8.08
N ARG A 176 -1.25 -24.36 -8.06
CA ARG A 176 -0.74 -23.76 -6.83
C ARG A 176 -1.74 -22.79 -6.20
N ASN A 177 -2.63 -22.19 -7.00
CA ASN A 177 -3.62 -21.24 -6.50
C ASN A 177 -4.96 -21.92 -6.17
N PRO A 178 -5.31 -22.08 -4.88
CA PRO A 178 -6.57 -22.69 -4.49
C PRO A 178 -7.78 -21.76 -4.72
N PHE A 179 -7.56 -20.54 -5.23
CA PHE A 179 -8.60 -19.57 -5.61
C PHE A 179 -8.71 -19.40 -7.14
N ASP A 180 -8.01 -20.22 -7.94
CA ASP A 180 -8.04 -20.10 -9.40
C ASP A 180 -9.45 -20.27 -10.00
N ASP A 181 -10.30 -21.06 -9.35
CA ASP A 181 -11.71 -21.31 -9.72
C ASP A 181 -12.72 -20.32 -9.11
N TRP A 182 -12.27 -19.36 -8.29
CA TRP A 182 -13.13 -18.30 -7.74
C TRP A 182 -13.32 -17.15 -8.72
N ASN A 183 -14.46 -16.46 -8.61
CA ASN A 183 -14.67 -15.16 -9.21
C ASN A 183 -13.85 -14.10 -8.45
N PHE A 184 -13.37 -13.09 -9.16
CA PHE A 184 -12.66 -11.96 -8.56
C PHE A 184 -13.18 -10.63 -9.06
N ILE A 185 -13.27 -9.67 -8.13
CA ILE A 185 -13.32 -8.24 -8.40
C ILE A 185 -12.11 -7.63 -7.68
N VAL A 186 -11.13 -7.14 -8.44
CA VAL A 186 -9.96 -6.42 -7.92
C VAL A 186 -10.24 -4.92 -8.03
N ILE A 187 -10.58 -4.31 -6.90
CA ILE A 187 -10.74 -2.86 -6.76
C ILE A 187 -9.34 -2.24 -6.69
N THR A 188 -8.92 -1.61 -7.78
CA THR A 188 -7.59 -0.98 -7.89
C THR A 188 -7.49 0.24 -6.98
N TYR A 189 -6.28 0.75 -6.76
CA TYR A 189 -6.07 1.86 -5.85
C TYR A 189 -5.09 2.87 -6.43
N ALA A 190 -5.56 4.12 -6.51
CA ALA A 190 -4.81 5.23 -7.09
C ALA A 190 -5.20 6.57 -6.45
N THR A 191 -5.74 6.56 -5.22
CA THR A 191 -6.39 7.73 -4.60
C THR A 191 -5.72 8.20 -3.31
N GLY A 192 -4.92 7.37 -2.65
CA GLY A 192 -4.15 7.78 -1.47
C GLY A 192 -4.95 7.90 -0.16
N ASP A 193 -6.16 7.35 -0.09
CA ASP A 193 -7.15 7.51 1.01
C ASP A 193 -7.66 6.19 1.63
N PHE A 194 -6.94 5.07 1.48
CA PHE A 194 -7.41 3.76 1.97
C PHE A 194 -8.81 3.36 1.47
N HIS A 195 -9.19 3.78 0.26
CA HIS A 195 -10.53 3.55 -0.33
C HIS A 195 -11.67 4.20 0.47
N ALA A 196 -11.38 5.23 1.28
CA ALA A 196 -12.35 5.84 2.20
C ALA A 196 -12.76 7.26 1.81
N GLY A 197 -12.05 7.92 0.88
CA GLY A 197 -12.28 9.31 0.50
C GLY A 197 -13.41 9.48 -0.52
N THR A 198 -14.03 10.66 -0.49
CA THR A 198 -15.07 11.08 -1.46
C THR A 198 -14.92 12.54 -1.89
N GLY A 199 -13.72 13.12 -1.84
CA GLY A 199 -13.56 14.54 -2.13
C GLY A 199 -12.19 14.98 -2.60
N ASP A 200 -12.15 16.25 -2.98
CA ASP A 200 -10.97 16.89 -3.54
C ASP A 200 -10.18 17.63 -2.45
N PHE A 201 -8.85 17.58 -2.57
CA PHE A 201 -7.94 18.29 -1.69
C PHE A 201 -6.99 19.16 -2.51
N ASN A 202 -7.15 20.47 -2.37
CA ASN A 202 -6.24 21.45 -2.96
C ASN A 202 -4.92 21.48 -2.16
N TYR A 203 -3.79 21.42 -2.86
CA TYR A 203 -2.48 21.45 -2.23
C TYR A 203 -1.45 22.21 -3.09
N THR A 204 -0.33 22.55 -2.47
CA THR A 204 0.83 23.14 -3.17
C THR A 204 1.85 22.03 -3.44
N ALA A 205 2.13 21.77 -4.72
CA ALA A 205 3.12 20.79 -5.13
C ALA A 205 4.55 21.24 -4.80
N GLU A 206 5.53 20.34 -4.96
CA GLU A 206 6.94 20.62 -4.64
C GLU A 206 7.55 21.72 -5.49
N ASP A 207 7.01 21.96 -6.70
CA ASP A 207 7.41 23.04 -7.61
C ASP A 207 6.67 24.37 -7.35
N GLY A 208 5.82 24.42 -6.32
CA GLY A 208 5.02 25.60 -5.95
C GLY A 208 3.69 25.73 -6.71
N THR A 209 3.38 24.84 -7.64
CA THR A 209 2.10 24.87 -8.38
C THR A 209 0.93 24.46 -7.49
N LYS A 210 -0.24 25.03 -7.75
CA LYS A 210 -1.50 24.61 -7.10
C LYS A 210 -2.06 23.41 -7.85
N GLN A 211 -2.31 22.33 -7.12
CA GLN A 211 -2.79 21.06 -7.66
C GLN A 211 -3.99 20.57 -6.84
N VAL A 212 -4.73 19.63 -7.41
CA VAL A 212 -5.84 18.94 -6.74
C VAL A 212 -5.48 17.47 -6.65
N LEU A 213 -5.67 16.88 -5.47
CA LEU A 213 -5.65 15.45 -5.27
C LEU A 213 -7.09 14.97 -5.07
N HIS A 214 -7.53 14.05 -5.93
CA HIS A 214 -8.86 13.45 -5.88
C HIS A 214 -8.85 12.22 -4.95
N PHE A 215 -9.15 12.43 -3.66
CA PHE A 215 -9.38 11.35 -2.71
C PHE A 215 -10.77 10.75 -2.93
N HIS A 216 -10.93 9.98 -4.00
CA HIS A 216 -12.21 9.42 -4.46
C HIS A 216 -12.28 7.90 -4.29
N GLY A 217 -11.45 7.31 -3.43
CA GLY A 217 -11.34 5.86 -3.31
C GLY A 217 -12.66 5.18 -2.97
N ARG A 218 -13.49 5.79 -2.11
CA ARG A 218 -14.82 5.26 -1.79
C ARG A 218 -15.80 5.41 -2.94
N THR A 219 -15.78 6.55 -3.64
CA THR A 219 -16.59 6.79 -4.84
C THR A 219 -16.26 5.76 -5.92
N ASN A 220 -14.96 5.56 -6.20
CA ASN A 220 -14.47 4.59 -7.17
C ASN A 220 -14.87 3.16 -6.84
N PHE A 221 -14.70 2.75 -5.57
CA PHE A 221 -15.11 1.44 -5.09
C PHE A 221 -16.61 1.19 -5.28
N ILE A 222 -17.46 2.17 -4.93
CA ILE A 222 -18.91 2.05 -5.09
C ILE A 222 -19.28 1.93 -6.56
N ALA A 223 -18.80 2.85 -7.40
CA ALA A 223 -19.08 2.84 -8.84
C ALA A 223 -18.59 1.54 -9.50
N SER A 224 -17.46 1.01 -9.05
CA SER A 224 -16.94 -0.29 -9.48
C SER A 224 -17.92 -1.42 -9.18
N LEU A 225 -18.42 -1.53 -7.94
CA LEU A 225 -19.34 -2.59 -7.57
C LEU A 225 -20.74 -2.41 -8.18
N ASP A 226 -21.23 -1.19 -8.33
CA ASP A 226 -22.47 -0.91 -9.05
C ASP A 226 -22.38 -1.44 -10.51
N LEU A 227 -21.21 -1.34 -11.13
CA LEU A 227 -20.96 -1.83 -12.48
C LEU A 227 -20.82 -3.36 -12.57
N VAL A 228 -20.05 -3.99 -11.68
CA VAL A 228 -19.65 -5.40 -11.87
C VAL A 228 -20.30 -6.42 -10.92
N SER A 229 -20.94 -6.00 -9.84
CA SER A 229 -21.64 -6.93 -8.95
C SER A 229 -22.75 -7.76 -9.64
N PRO A 230 -23.47 -7.27 -10.67
CA PRO A 230 -24.45 -8.08 -11.40
C PRO A 230 -23.85 -9.30 -12.11
N LEU A 231 -22.54 -9.31 -12.36
CA LEU A 231 -21.85 -10.47 -12.94
C LEU A 231 -21.73 -11.64 -11.94
N PHE A 232 -21.85 -11.36 -10.63
CA PHE A 232 -21.63 -12.32 -9.56
C PHE A 232 -22.73 -12.22 -8.48
N PRO A 233 -24.02 -12.36 -8.82
CA PRO A 233 -25.12 -11.88 -7.98
C PRO A 233 -25.34 -12.68 -6.68
N LYS A 234 -24.88 -13.93 -6.60
CA LYS A 234 -25.19 -14.82 -5.47
C LYS A 234 -23.98 -15.66 -5.05
N PRO A 235 -22.99 -15.06 -4.38
CA PRO A 235 -21.81 -15.80 -4.00
C PRO A 235 -22.09 -16.82 -2.88
N ALA A 236 -21.64 -18.06 -3.07
CA ALA A 236 -21.73 -19.12 -2.05
C ALA A 236 -20.77 -18.87 -0.87
N LYS A 237 -19.59 -18.31 -1.17
CA LYS A 237 -18.61 -17.80 -0.21
C LYS A 237 -18.14 -16.43 -0.67
N LEU A 238 -17.95 -15.52 0.27
CA LEU A 238 -17.43 -14.19 0.02
C LEU A 238 -16.13 -13.99 0.80
N LEU A 239 -15.03 -13.80 0.07
CA LEU A 239 -13.77 -13.33 0.63
C LEU A 239 -13.66 -11.83 0.35
N ILE A 240 -13.60 -11.01 1.40
CA ILE A 240 -13.26 -9.58 1.30
C ILE A 240 -11.83 -9.45 1.80
N ALA A 241 -10.91 -9.13 0.91
CA ALA A 241 -9.49 -9.13 1.20
C ALA A 241 -8.83 -7.83 0.74
N GLY A 242 -7.67 -7.51 1.30
CA GLY A 242 -6.83 -6.45 0.78
C GLY A 242 -5.40 -6.55 1.28
N ASP A 243 -4.50 -5.89 0.55
CA ASP A 243 -3.09 -5.77 0.90
C ASP A 243 -2.71 -4.30 1.15
N SER A 244 -1.81 -4.04 2.11
CA SER A 244 -1.31 -2.69 2.39
C SER A 244 -2.46 -1.69 2.61
N ALA A 245 -2.51 -0.59 1.85
CA ALA A 245 -3.61 0.38 1.87
C ALA A 245 -5.01 -0.24 1.67
N GLY A 246 -5.14 -1.31 0.87
CA GLY A 246 -6.39 -2.01 0.67
C GLY A 246 -6.81 -2.85 1.87
N ALA A 247 -5.85 -3.32 2.68
CA ALA A 247 -6.13 -4.07 3.91
C ALA A 247 -6.83 -3.21 4.97
N PHE A 248 -6.58 -1.89 4.99
CA PHE A 248 -7.32 -0.93 5.83
C PHE A 248 -8.78 -0.76 5.37
N ALA A 249 -9.07 -0.94 4.07
CA ALA A 249 -10.41 -0.78 3.52
C ALA A 249 -11.36 -1.93 3.91
N VAL A 250 -10.83 -3.12 4.18
CA VAL A 250 -11.60 -4.34 4.45
C VAL A 250 -12.70 -4.13 5.51
N PRO A 251 -12.40 -3.66 6.74
CA PRO A 251 -13.45 -3.46 7.74
C PRO A 251 -14.46 -2.37 7.35
N GLN A 252 -14.00 -1.22 6.81
CA GLN A 252 -14.91 -0.10 6.49
C GLN A 252 -15.79 -0.32 5.26
N ALA A 253 -15.31 -1.10 4.28
CA ALA A 253 -16.05 -1.39 3.06
C ALA A 253 -17.08 -2.50 3.25
N THR A 254 -16.84 -3.42 4.20
CA THR A 254 -17.67 -4.61 4.43
C THR A 254 -19.16 -4.29 4.62
N PRO A 255 -19.59 -3.34 5.47
CA PRO A 255 -21.01 -3.01 5.61
C PRO A 255 -21.67 -2.63 4.28
N CYS A 256 -21.01 -1.76 3.51
CA CYS A 256 -21.49 -1.34 2.20
C CYS A 256 -21.59 -2.51 1.21
N ILE A 257 -20.63 -3.45 1.25
CA ILE A 257 -20.62 -4.64 0.39
C ILE A 257 -21.83 -5.52 0.69
N LEU A 258 -22.06 -5.79 1.97
CA LEU A 258 -23.11 -6.69 2.42
C LEU A 258 -24.49 -6.07 2.24
N GLU A 259 -24.69 -4.81 2.62
CA GLU A 259 -26.00 -4.16 2.55
C GLU A 259 -26.47 -3.96 1.11
N ARG A 260 -25.58 -3.55 0.21
CA ARG A 260 -25.97 -3.15 -1.15
C ARG A 260 -25.89 -4.27 -2.17
N TYR A 261 -24.92 -5.16 -2.05
CA TYR A 261 -24.60 -6.10 -3.12
C TYR A 261 -24.80 -7.56 -2.72
N TYR A 262 -24.47 -7.93 -1.49
CA TYR A 262 -24.51 -9.33 -1.04
C TYR A 262 -25.22 -9.56 0.31
N PRO A 263 -26.48 -9.09 0.47
CA PRO A 263 -27.19 -9.13 1.76
C PRO A 263 -27.53 -10.54 2.22
N ASP A 264 -27.56 -11.52 1.32
CA ASP A 264 -27.89 -12.92 1.60
C ASP A 264 -26.67 -13.81 1.79
N CYS A 265 -25.46 -13.35 1.46
CA CYS A 265 -24.26 -14.16 1.62
C CYS A 265 -23.99 -14.37 3.11
N ARG A 266 -23.81 -15.61 3.56
CA ARG A 266 -23.59 -15.91 5.00
C ARG A 266 -22.17 -16.36 5.31
N ASN A 267 -21.49 -17.02 4.37
CA ASN A 267 -20.12 -17.51 4.55
C ASN A 267 -19.12 -16.44 4.12
N ILE A 268 -18.68 -15.63 5.08
CA ILE A 268 -17.84 -14.45 4.84
C ILE A 268 -16.49 -14.60 5.55
N THR A 269 -15.41 -14.40 4.81
CA THR A 269 -14.05 -14.31 5.34
C THR A 269 -13.50 -12.91 5.06
N LEU A 270 -12.88 -12.30 6.06
CA LEU A 270 -12.21 -11.01 5.96
C LEU A 270 -10.70 -11.23 6.09
N LEU A 271 -9.90 -10.67 5.19
CA LEU A 271 -8.44 -10.72 5.25
C LEU A 271 -7.82 -9.34 5.09
N SER A 272 -7.18 -8.86 6.15
CA SER A 272 -6.30 -7.67 6.10
C SER A 272 -4.83 -8.10 6.14
N ASP A 273 -4.10 -7.88 5.06
CA ASP A 273 -2.65 -8.15 4.96
C ASP A 273 -1.83 -6.84 5.06
N SER A 274 -1.12 -6.66 6.18
CA SER A 274 -0.32 -5.48 6.53
C SER A 274 -1.11 -4.16 6.67
N ALA A 275 -2.12 -4.11 7.56
CA ALA A 275 -2.90 -2.91 7.88
C ALA A 275 -2.60 -2.32 9.28
N MET A 276 -1.37 -1.87 9.49
CA MET A 276 -0.97 -1.19 10.74
C MET A 276 -0.16 0.07 10.44
N LEU A 277 -0.66 1.22 10.90
CA LEU A 277 0.05 2.50 10.89
C LEU A 277 -0.57 3.43 11.94
N GLU A 278 0.18 3.71 13.00
CA GLU A 278 -0.26 4.62 14.05
C GLU A 278 -0.17 6.09 13.61
N TYR A 279 -1.27 6.84 13.74
CA TYR A 279 -1.28 8.27 13.53
C TYR A 279 -2.45 8.96 14.25
N ARG A 280 -2.11 9.86 15.19
CA ARG A 280 -3.10 10.55 16.06
C ARG A 280 -4.13 11.41 15.32
N ASN A 281 -3.87 11.83 14.08
CA ASN A 281 -4.78 12.71 13.35
C ASN A 281 -5.60 11.96 12.28
N TRP A 282 -5.69 10.62 12.31
CA TRP A 282 -6.49 9.88 11.34
C TRP A 282 -7.92 10.40 11.22
N ARG A 283 -8.55 10.78 12.33
CA ARG A 283 -9.89 11.37 12.32
C ARG A 283 -9.97 12.68 11.52
N HIS A 284 -9.01 13.58 11.71
CA HIS A 284 -8.92 14.83 10.96
C HIS A 284 -8.62 14.55 9.48
N THR A 285 -7.69 13.65 9.19
CA THR A 285 -7.36 13.25 7.83
C THR A 285 -8.59 12.71 7.10
N ALA A 286 -9.30 11.74 7.68
CA ALA A 286 -10.50 11.17 7.07
C ALA A 286 -11.58 12.25 6.87
N LYS A 287 -11.86 13.07 7.88
CA LYS A 287 -12.92 14.08 7.82
C LYS A 287 -12.59 15.24 6.89
N ASP A 288 -11.43 15.85 7.07
CA ASP A 288 -11.12 17.18 6.53
C ASP A 288 -10.23 17.12 5.28
N ILE A 289 -9.50 16.02 5.05
CA ILE A 289 -8.59 15.85 3.91
C ILE A 289 -9.22 14.90 2.88
N TRP A 290 -9.52 13.65 3.27
CA TRP A 290 -10.15 12.67 2.38
C TRP A 290 -11.63 12.94 2.13
N LYS A 291 -12.25 13.78 2.97
CA LYS A 291 -13.69 14.07 2.96
C LYS A 291 -14.54 12.81 3.08
N SER A 292 -14.05 11.80 3.81
CA SER A 292 -14.75 10.53 4.03
C SER A 292 -16.15 10.76 4.61
N PRO A 293 -17.10 9.86 4.36
CA PRO A 293 -18.44 9.94 4.95
C PRO A 293 -18.43 9.98 6.48
N GLU A 294 -19.47 10.59 7.06
CA GLU A 294 -19.60 10.79 8.51
C GLU A 294 -19.45 9.51 9.33
N LYS A 295 -20.07 8.42 8.89
CA LYS A 295 -19.94 7.10 9.54
C LYS A 295 -18.49 6.65 9.66
N LEU A 296 -17.66 6.89 8.64
CA LEU A 296 -16.27 6.42 8.61
C LEU A 296 -15.34 7.24 9.51
N TRP A 297 -15.40 8.58 9.46
CA TRP A 297 -14.51 9.39 10.30
C TRP A 297 -14.97 9.49 11.75
N ARG A 298 -16.26 9.25 12.06
CA ARG A 298 -16.73 9.18 13.45
C ARG A 298 -16.29 7.93 14.19
N ALA A 299 -16.13 6.81 13.49
CA ALA A 299 -15.60 5.58 14.06
C ALA A 299 -14.17 5.75 14.58
N ILE A 300 -13.39 6.66 13.99
CA ILE A 300 -11.98 6.88 14.33
C ILE A 300 -11.86 7.62 15.66
N HIS A 301 -11.25 6.98 16.65
CA HIS A 301 -11.07 7.50 18.00
C HIS A 301 -9.74 7.12 18.67
N THR A 302 -8.91 6.29 18.02
CA THR A 302 -7.54 5.96 18.46
C THR A 302 -6.49 6.39 17.42
N THR A 303 -5.22 6.03 17.65
CA THR A 303 -4.14 6.16 16.67
C THR A 303 -4.19 5.11 15.57
N ASN A 304 -4.99 4.05 15.72
CA ASN A 304 -5.04 2.91 14.82
C ASN A 304 -6.39 2.83 14.10
N ILE A 305 -6.44 3.42 12.92
CA ILE A 305 -7.65 3.51 12.09
C ILE A 305 -8.22 2.13 11.69
N ALA A 306 -7.37 1.11 11.52
CA ALA A 306 -7.83 -0.23 11.16
C ALA A 306 -8.58 -0.89 12.33
N LEU A 307 -8.05 -0.79 13.55
CA LEU A 307 -8.72 -1.27 14.76
C LEU A 307 -10.06 -0.57 14.98
N ASP A 308 -10.09 0.75 14.85
CA ASP A 308 -11.31 1.54 15.03
C ASP A 308 -12.42 1.12 14.05
N TRP A 309 -12.07 0.82 12.79
CA TRP A 309 -13.03 0.34 11.80
C TRP A 309 -13.46 -1.11 12.02
N TYR A 310 -12.58 -1.99 12.50
CA TYR A 310 -13.00 -3.34 12.92
C TYR A 310 -13.93 -3.28 14.13
N GLU A 311 -13.66 -2.37 15.08
CA GLU A 311 -14.53 -2.18 16.24
C GLU A 311 -15.92 -1.71 15.83
N GLU A 312 -16.01 -0.73 14.93
CA GLU A 312 -17.29 -0.27 14.38
C GLU A 312 -18.01 -1.39 13.62
N LEU A 313 -17.29 -2.19 12.82
CA LEU A 313 -17.86 -3.33 12.10
C LEU A 313 -18.50 -4.34 13.07
N PHE A 314 -17.82 -4.70 14.15
CA PHE A 314 -18.35 -5.68 15.11
C PHE A 314 -19.46 -5.11 16.00
N LYS A 315 -19.47 -3.80 16.27
CA LYS A 315 -20.62 -3.16 16.92
C LYS A 315 -21.89 -3.30 16.10
N GLU A 316 -21.78 -3.21 14.78
CA GLU A 316 -22.93 -3.26 13.88
C GLU A 316 -23.36 -4.70 13.53
N TYR A 317 -22.41 -5.62 13.35
CA TYR A 317 -22.69 -6.96 12.81
C TYR A 317 -22.45 -8.12 13.79
N GLY A 318 -21.84 -7.87 14.95
CA GLY A 318 -21.34 -8.89 15.86
C GLY A 318 -20.04 -9.54 15.38
N THR A 319 -19.35 -10.22 16.29
CA THR A 319 -18.05 -10.86 16.03
C THR A 319 -18.16 -12.21 15.32
N GLU A 320 -19.25 -12.95 15.54
CA GLU A 320 -19.49 -14.30 14.97
C GLU A 320 -19.83 -14.28 13.47
N ARG A 321 -20.12 -13.11 12.92
CA ARG A 321 -20.57 -12.96 11.53
C ARG A 321 -19.48 -13.28 10.50
N PHE A 322 -18.22 -13.18 10.92
CA PHE A 322 -17.06 -13.15 10.04
C PHE A 322 -15.96 -14.12 10.49
N LYS A 323 -15.27 -14.72 9.52
CA LYS A 323 -13.98 -15.36 9.74
C LYS A 323 -12.90 -14.32 9.54
N CYS A 324 -12.31 -13.84 10.63
CA CYS A 324 -11.42 -12.69 10.63
C CYS A 324 -9.95 -13.11 10.59
N LEU A 325 -9.25 -12.68 9.54
CA LEU A 325 -7.86 -13.02 9.27
C LEU A 325 -7.01 -11.76 9.19
N TYR A 326 -5.85 -11.79 9.84
CA TYR A 326 -4.87 -10.71 9.78
C TYR A 326 -3.48 -11.29 9.43
N ALA A 327 -2.86 -10.75 8.41
CA ALA A 327 -1.51 -11.13 8.02
C ALA A 327 -0.54 -9.95 8.18
N THR A 328 0.69 -10.23 8.60
CA THR A 328 1.74 -9.21 8.71
C THR A 328 3.11 -9.89 8.74
N SER A 329 4.17 -9.09 8.66
CA SER A 329 5.54 -9.52 8.98
C SER A 329 6.06 -8.81 10.22
N THR A 330 7.07 -9.37 10.89
CA THR A 330 7.51 -8.86 12.20
C THR A 330 8.13 -7.46 12.14
N HIS A 331 8.92 -7.15 11.11
CA HIS A 331 9.69 -5.91 10.97
C HIS A 331 9.45 -5.27 9.59
N ASP A 332 8.18 -5.09 9.20
CA ASP A 332 7.79 -4.62 7.87
C ASP A 332 8.58 -3.36 7.48
N TYR A 333 9.43 -3.48 6.47
CA TYR A 333 10.36 -2.42 6.12
C TYR A 333 9.67 -1.16 5.59
N LEU A 334 8.49 -1.32 4.96
CA LEU A 334 7.78 -0.21 4.35
C LEU A 334 6.95 0.50 5.39
N LEU A 335 6.14 -0.22 6.17
CA LEU A 335 5.31 0.38 7.21
C LEU A 335 6.15 1.01 8.32
N SER A 336 7.32 0.45 8.66
CA SER A 336 8.28 1.12 9.55
C SER A 336 8.78 2.46 8.99
N ALA A 337 8.99 2.59 7.67
CA ALA A 337 9.37 3.87 7.06
C ALA A 337 8.24 4.91 7.12
N PHE A 338 6.99 4.48 6.93
CA PHE A 338 5.80 5.35 7.12
C PHE A 338 5.66 5.78 8.57
N TYR A 339 5.82 4.85 9.52
CA TYR A 339 5.81 5.15 10.95
C TYR A 339 6.89 6.19 11.31
N ASN A 340 8.10 6.06 10.77
CA ASN A 340 9.16 7.04 10.99
C ASN A 340 8.82 8.42 10.41
N ASP A 341 8.09 8.47 9.30
CA ASP A 341 7.62 9.74 8.74
C ASP A 341 6.54 10.39 9.62
N VAL A 342 5.59 9.58 10.11
CA VAL A 342 4.56 10.05 11.03
C VAL A 342 5.19 10.62 12.30
N THR A 343 6.11 9.89 12.91
CA THR A 343 6.70 10.21 14.22
C THR A 343 7.83 11.23 14.12
N ASN A 344 8.75 11.06 13.17
CA ASN A 344 10.01 11.81 13.08
C ASN A 344 10.17 12.62 11.78
N LYS A 345 9.14 12.67 10.91
CA LYS A 345 9.16 13.39 9.63
C LYS A 345 10.31 12.94 8.72
N THR A 346 10.66 11.67 8.82
CA THR A 346 11.76 11.06 8.07
C THR A 346 11.27 9.80 7.36
N TYR A 347 11.16 9.85 6.04
CA TYR A 347 10.81 8.70 5.20
C TYR A 347 12.01 7.74 5.02
N HIS A 348 12.32 7.01 6.09
CA HIS A 348 13.44 6.07 6.16
C HIS A 348 13.15 4.96 7.17
N THR A 349 13.71 3.77 6.95
CA THR A 349 13.66 2.65 7.89
C THR A 349 15.08 2.17 8.21
N ASP A 350 15.30 1.83 9.47
CA ASP A 350 16.50 1.16 9.97
C ASP A 350 16.12 0.25 11.14
N ALA A 351 17.12 -0.39 11.77
CA ALA A 351 16.88 -1.37 12.81
C ALA A 351 16.12 -0.80 14.03
N GLU A 352 16.34 0.45 14.41
CA GLU A 352 15.67 1.04 15.57
C GLU A 352 14.19 1.31 15.27
N VAL A 353 13.91 1.86 14.10
CA VAL A 353 12.53 2.08 13.63
C VAL A 353 11.79 0.75 13.42
N GLN A 354 12.47 -0.25 12.89
CA GLN A 354 11.92 -1.59 12.68
C GLN A 354 11.56 -2.27 14.00
N GLU A 355 12.37 -2.10 15.04
CA GLU A 355 12.07 -2.59 16.39
C GLU A 355 10.85 -1.89 16.99
N ALA A 356 10.77 -0.56 16.86
CA ALA A 356 9.60 0.19 17.32
C ALA A 356 8.30 -0.22 16.58
N TYR A 357 8.41 -0.58 15.30
CA TYR A 357 7.29 -1.12 14.53
C TYR A 357 6.94 -2.56 14.96
N TYR A 358 7.92 -3.38 15.31
CA TYR A 358 7.71 -4.72 15.83
C TYR A 358 6.88 -4.71 17.13
N GLU A 359 7.20 -3.79 18.06
CA GLU A 359 6.40 -3.61 19.28
C GLU A 359 4.95 -3.18 18.99
N GLN A 360 4.74 -2.27 18.03
CA GLN A 360 3.38 -1.93 17.57
C GLN A 360 2.66 -3.13 16.93
N THR A 361 3.40 -4.04 16.30
CA THR A 361 2.82 -5.26 15.70
C THR A 361 2.35 -6.22 16.79
N LYS A 362 3.10 -6.35 17.89
CA LYS A 362 2.70 -7.11 19.08
C LYS A 362 1.42 -6.55 19.67
N GLU A 363 1.36 -5.23 19.85
CA GLU A 363 0.16 -4.54 20.33
C GLU A 363 -1.03 -4.73 19.37
N MET A 364 -0.84 -4.55 18.06
CA MET A 364 -1.91 -4.75 17.06
C MET A 364 -2.53 -6.15 17.16
N VAL A 365 -1.70 -7.20 17.22
CA VAL A 365 -2.18 -8.58 17.33
C VAL A 365 -2.92 -8.80 18.65
N GLN A 366 -2.42 -8.26 19.75
CA GLN A 366 -3.12 -8.34 21.05
C GLN A 366 -4.48 -7.63 20.99
N ARG A 367 -4.54 -6.40 20.47
CA ARG A 367 -5.76 -5.58 20.38
C ARG A 367 -6.81 -6.22 19.47
N LEU A 368 -6.40 -6.84 18.35
CA LEU A 368 -7.31 -7.60 17.50
C LEU A 368 -7.92 -8.81 18.24
N LYS A 369 -7.11 -9.55 19.03
CA LYS A 369 -7.60 -10.66 19.87
C LYS A 369 -8.54 -10.19 20.98
N GLU A 370 -8.25 -9.04 21.60
CA GLU A 370 -9.13 -8.43 22.61
C GLU A 370 -10.47 -8.03 21.99
N LEU A 371 -10.44 -7.53 20.75
CA LEU A 371 -11.64 -7.10 20.03
C LEU A 371 -12.49 -8.29 19.56
N ASN A 372 -11.86 -9.35 19.07
CA ASN A 372 -12.52 -10.62 18.75
C ASN A 372 -11.52 -11.79 18.97
N PRO A 373 -11.75 -12.66 19.97
CA PRO A 373 -10.88 -13.81 20.27
C PRO A 373 -10.70 -14.79 19.10
N ASP A 374 -11.64 -14.81 18.15
CA ASP A 374 -11.61 -15.66 16.95
C ASP A 374 -10.86 -15.02 15.77
N PHE A 375 -10.05 -13.98 16.00
CA PHE A 375 -9.07 -13.53 15.01
C PHE A 375 -7.94 -14.54 14.85
N HIS A 376 -7.59 -14.81 13.59
CA HIS A 376 -6.47 -15.69 13.26
C HIS A 376 -5.39 -14.97 12.45
N PHE A 377 -4.14 -15.34 12.73
CA PHE A 377 -2.96 -14.59 12.30
C PHE A 377 -2.03 -15.41 11.42
N PHE A 378 -1.52 -14.79 10.36
CA PHE A 378 -0.38 -15.28 9.59
C PHE A 378 0.79 -14.31 9.73
N ILE A 379 1.79 -14.68 10.53
CA ILE A 379 2.94 -13.83 10.86
C ILE A 379 4.19 -14.48 10.31
N ASN A 380 4.99 -13.71 9.56
CA ASN A 380 6.22 -14.19 8.96
C ASN A 380 7.42 -13.30 9.30
N SER A 381 8.62 -13.84 9.14
CA SER A 381 9.89 -13.11 9.31
C SER A 381 10.71 -13.07 8.01
N TRP A 382 10.05 -13.22 6.85
CA TRP A 382 10.74 -13.29 5.57
C TRP A 382 11.42 -11.96 5.24
N LYS A 383 12.67 -12.06 4.80
CA LYS A 383 13.50 -10.92 4.40
C LYS A 383 13.86 -11.02 2.94
N ASN A 384 14.06 -9.86 2.30
CA ASN A 384 14.70 -9.79 1.00
C ASN A 384 15.85 -8.80 1.07
N VAL A 385 17.08 -9.33 1.01
CA VAL A 385 18.31 -8.55 1.18
C VAL A 385 18.45 -7.38 0.20
N LEU A 386 17.74 -7.42 -0.94
CA LEU A 386 17.81 -6.37 -1.95
C LEU A 386 16.95 -5.15 -1.60
N TYR A 387 15.81 -5.32 -0.93
CA TYR A 387 14.85 -4.21 -0.74
C TYR A 387 14.27 -4.07 0.67
N THR A 388 14.37 -5.06 1.57
CA THR A 388 13.78 -4.94 2.93
C THR A 388 14.64 -4.15 3.91
N LYS A 389 15.82 -3.66 3.51
CA LYS A 389 16.68 -2.77 4.32
C LYS A 389 16.97 -3.30 5.75
N GLY A 390 17.09 -4.62 5.90
CA GLY A 390 17.32 -5.30 7.19
C GLY A 390 16.05 -5.79 7.90
N GLY A 391 14.90 -5.24 7.54
CA GLY A 391 13.58 -5.66 8.02
C GLY A 391 13.00 -6.83 7.22
N THR A 392 11.70 -7.04 7.36
CA THR A 392 10.92 -8.09 6.69
C THR A 392 10.09 -7.53 5.54
N ILE A 393 9.55 -8.42 4.70
CA ILE A 393 8.77 -8.04 3.52
C ILE A 393 7.46 -7.30 3.89
N HIS A 394 6.93 -6.56 2.93
CA HIS A 394 5.62 -5.93 3.03
C HIS A 394 4.59 -6.74 2.24
N THR A 395 3.51 -7.18 2.88
CA THR A 395 2.43 -8.03 2.34
C THR A 395 2.89 -9.40 1.82
N VAL A 396 1.94 -10.33 1.69
CA VAL A 396 2.15 -11.71 1.21
C VAL A 396 1.10 -12.12 0.17
N VAL A 397 -0.17 -11.75 0.36
CA VAL A 397 -1.33 -12.32 -0.37
C VAL A 397 -1.25 -12.15 -1.87
N ARG A 398 -0.68 -11.03 -2.33
CA ARG A 398 -0.50 -10.68 -3.75
C ARG A 398 0.97 -10.60 -4.13
N GLN A 399 1.77 -11.52 -3.58
CA GLN A 399 3.20 -11.63 -3.83
C GLN A 399 3.57 -13.08 -4.14
N PRO A 400 4.74 -13.35 -4.76
CA PRO A 400 5.24 -14.72 -4.93
C PRO A 400 5.40 -15.50 -3.62
N TYR A 401 5.49 -14.80 -2.48
CA TYR A 401 5.56 -15.36 -1.14
C TYR A 401 4.28 -16.08 -0.70
N PHE A 402 3.13 -15.83 -1.34
CA PHE A 402 1.84 -16.43 -1.01
C PHE A 402 1.87 -17.98 -0.96
N TRP A 403 2.75 -18.58 -1.76
CA TRP A 403 2.93 -20.03 -1.86
C TRP A 403 4.02 -20.59 -0.95
N LEU A 404 4.87 -19.73 -0.39
CA LEU A 404 6.00 -20.15 0.42
C LEU A 404 5.53 -20.56 1.81
N LYS A 405 6.13 -21.61 2.34
CA LYS A 405 5.79 -22.16 3.65
C LYS A 405 6.46 -21.35 4.76
N ASN A 406 5.67 -21.02 5.77
CA ASN A 406 6.06 -20.54 7.08
C ASN A 406 5.62 -21.61 8.09
N GLU A 407 6.54 -22.17 8.85
CA GLU A 407 6.23 -23.29 9.77
C GLU A 407 5.51 -24.49 9.11
N GLY A 408 5.83 -24.76 7.84
CA GLY A 408 5.23 -25.85 7.07
C GLY A 408 3.91 -25.50 6.36
N VAL A 409 3.31 -24.34 6.65
CA VAL A 409 2.05 -23.87 6.07
C VAL A 409 2.29 -22.63 5.19
N SER A 410 1.75 -22.59 3.97
CA SER A 410 1.77 -21.37 3.15
C SER A 410 0.55 -20.50 3.41
N MET A 411 0.64 -19.20 3.13
CA MET A 411 -0.52 -18.30 3.27
C MET A 411 -1.68 -18.75 2.38
N ALA A 412 -1.38 -19.31 1.20
CA ALA A 412 -2.39 -19.92 0.33
C ALA A 412 -3.16 -21.07 0.99
N ALA A 413 -2.46 -21.99 1.64
CA ALA A 413 -3.09 -23.10 2.35
C ALA A 413 -3.89 -22.60 3.56
N TRP A 414 -3.29 -21.70 4.36
CA TRP A 414 -3.94 -21.09 5.51
C TRP A 414 -5.24 -20.34 5.15
N LEU A 415 -5.20 -19.51 4.11
CA LEU A 415 -6.38 -18.78 3.64
C LEU A 415 -7.43 -19.71 3.05
N HIS A 416 -7.01 -20.74 2.29
CA HIS A 416 -7.90 -21.77 1.77
C HIS A 416 -8.63 -22.52 2.89
N ASP A 417 -7.91 -22.91 3.94
CA ASP A 417 -8.48 -23.61 5.10
C ASP A 417 -9.50 -22.71 5.81
N ALA A 418 -9.16 -21.43 6.01
CA ALA A 418 -10.02 -20.45 6.66
C ALA A 418 -11.34 -20.22 5.90
N VAL A 419 -11.32 -20.08 4.57
CA VAL A 419 -12.58 -19.94 3.79
C VAL A 419 -13.43 -21.22 3.85
N HIS A 420 -12.84 -22.36 4.21
CA HIS A 420 -13.53 -23.64 4.47
C HIS A 420 -13.87 -23.89 5.95
N GLY A 421 -13.58 -22.93 6.85
CA GLY A 421 -13.95 -22.99 8.26
C GLY A 421 -12.91 -23.65 9.17
N ASN A 422 -11.74 -24.01 8.65
CA ASN A 422 -10.61 -24.43 9.47
C ASN A 422 -9.70 -23.23 9.75
N LEU A 423 -9.77 -22.70 10.95
CA LEU A 423 -9.08 -21.48 11.36
C LEU A 423 -7.96 -21.81 12.36
N TYR A 424 -6.77 -21.27 12.13
CA TYR A 424 -5.60 -21.47 12.99
C TYR A 424 -4.59 -20.34 12.81
N ASN A 425 -3.67 -20.21 13.76
CA ASN A 425 -2.57 -19.24 13.69
C ASN A 425 -1.33 -19.87 13.06
N VAL A 426 -0.51 -19.06 12.39
CA VAL A 426 0.80 -19.45 11.84
C VAL A 426 1.81 -18.37 12.22
N GLY A 427 2.94 -18.76 12.83
CA GLY A 427 4.05 -17.87 13.14
C GLY A 427 3.82 -16.88 14.29
N THR A 428 2.83 -17.09 15.17
CA THR A 428 2.58 -16.17 16.31
C THR A 428 3.67 -16.21 17.37
N ASP A 429 4.42 -17.30 17.44
CA ASP A 429 5.65 -17.46 18.24
C ASP A 429 6.74 -16.44 17.85
N LEU A 430 6.71 -15.92 16.62
CA LEU A 430 7.59 -14.84 16.16
C LEU A 430 7.33 -13.50 16.86
N LEU A 431 6.24 -13.37 17.62
CA LEU A 431 5.90 -12.19 18.42
C LEU A 431 6.14 -12.41 19.92
N GLU A 432 6.44 -13.63 20.37
CA GLU A 432 6.55 -13.98 21.79
C GLU A 432 7.99 -13.80 22.35
N GLN A 433 8.90 -13.30 21.51
CA GLN A 433 10.28 -12.98 21.88
C GLN A 433 10.43 -11.56 22.43
#